data_AF-A0A7J7H2F7-F1
#
_entry.id   AF-A0A7J7H2F7-F1
#
_cell.length_a   1.000
_cell.length_b   1.000
_cell.length_c   1.000
_cell.angle_alpha   90.00
_cell.angle_beta   90.00
_cell.angle_gamma   90.00
#
_symmetry.space_group_name_H-M   'P 1'
#
loop_
_entity.id
_entity.type
_entity.pdbx_description
1 polymer ?
#
loop_
_entity_poly.entity_id
_entity_poly.type
_entity_poly.pdbx_seq_one_letter_code
_entity_poly.pdbx_strand_id
1 'polypeptide(L)'
;MSFCSEGLIIDGEVKPLKTDLVILATGFKGDEKLKNMFTSPTFQKFIKGPTTTQVPLYRQIIQPRIPSLAIVGYPETLSNLQGSEIRCQWLTHLLCQTFELPSIRAMENEIEQWENYMKRYASKSYSRSCIAILIWYNDQLCRDMGCETRRKKGIFAEFF
;
A
#
# COMPACT_ATOMS: atom_id res chain seq x y z
N MET A 1 -0.64 -29.37 4.03
CA MET A 1 -0.15 -29.69 5.38
C MET A 1 -1.37 -29.94 6.25
N SER A 2 -1.35 -30.94 7.12
CA SER A 2 -2.43 -31.23 8.07
C SER A 2 -1.88 -31.48 9.48
N PHE A 3 -2.76 -31.35 10.48
CA PHE A 3 -2.43 -31.61 11.88
C PHE A 3 -2.84 -33.04 12.26
N CYS A 4 -2.05 -33.68 13.11
CA CYS A 4 -2.37 -34.97 13.71
C CYS A 4 -1.99 -34.98 15.19
N SER A 5 -2.37 -36.03 15.93
CA SER A 5 -2.11 -36.14 17.37
C SER A 5 -0.62 -36.15 17.74
N GLU A 6 0.25 -36.55 16.81
CA GLU A 6 1.70 -36.63 17.03
C GLU A 6 2.45 -35.37 16.56
N GLY A 7 1.81 -34.48 15.79
CA GLY A 7 2.44 -33.29 15.22
C GLY A 7 1.88 -32.91 13.85
N LEU A 8 2.75 -32.65 12.87
CA LEU A 8 2.40 -32.14 11.54
C LEU A 8 2.62 -33.17 10.45
N ILE A 9 1.69 -33.26 9.49
CA ILE A 9 1.92 -33.97 8.22
C ILE A 9 2.21 -32.91 7.15
N ILE A 10 3.46 -32.89 6.68
CA ILE A 10 3.94 -31.99 5.63
C ILE A 10 3.52 -32.53 4.27
N ASP A 11 3.14 -31.66 3.33
CA ASP A 11 2.72 -32.11 2.00
C ASP A 11 3.84 -32.86 1.28
N GLY A 12 3.54 -34.05 0.77
CA GLY A 12 4.50 -34.95 0.13
C GLY A 12 5.22 -35.91 1.10
N GLU A 13 5.07 -35.72 2.42
CA GLU A 13 5.63 -36.61 3.43
C GLU A 13 4.59 -37.63 3.91
N VAL A 14 5.00 -38.89 4.07
CA VAL A 14 4.10 -39.98 4.51
C VAL A 14 4.06 -40.08 6.04
N LYS A 15 5.15 -39.70 6.72
CA LYS A 15 5.26 -39.82 8.18
C LYS A 15 5.00 -38.47 8.87
N PRO A 16 4.29 -38.45 10.00
CA PRO A 16 4.17 -37.26 10.83
C PRO A 16 5.52 -36.75 11.33
N LEU A 17 5.73 -35.44 11.25
CA LEU A 17 6.80 -34.73 11.94
C LEU A 17 6.35 -34.51 13.39
N LYS A 18 6.97 -35.23 14.33
CA LYS A 18 6.70 -35.08 15.76
C LYS A 18 6.95 -33.64 16.20
N THR A 19 5.90 -32.97 16.70
CA THR A 19 5.95 -31.53 16.99
C THR A 19 5.09 -31.22 18.21
N ASP A 20 5.69 -30.59 19.23
CA ASP A 20 4.99 -30.23 20.46
C ASP A 20 4.32 -28.84 20.40
N LEU A 21 4.82 -27.94 19.53
CA LEU A 21 4.31 -26.57 19.36
C LEU A 21 4.36 -26.14 17.90
N VAL A 22 3.26 -25.54 17.41
CA VAL A 22 3.18 -24.95 16.07
C VAL A 22 2.88 -23.45 16.20
N ILE A 23 3.75 -22.62 15.63
CA ILE A 23 3.57 -21.16 15.57
C ILE A 23 3.19 -20.77 14.14
N LEU A 24 1.95 -20.31 13.96
CA LEU A 24 1.44 -19.88 12.65
C LEU A 24 1.84 -18.43 12.35
N ALA A 25 3.00 -18.24 11.74
CA ALA A 25 3.47 -16.94 11.25
C ALA A 25 2.93 -16.60 9.85
N THR A 26 1.62 -16.82 9.60
CA THR A 26 0.99 -16.71 8.27
C THR A 26 0.63 -15.27 7.86
N GLY A 27 1.09 -14.26 8.58
CA GLY A 27 0.81 -12.85 8.33
C GLY A 27 -0.57 -12.37 8.82
N PHE A 28 -0.96 -11.17 8.38
CA PHE A 28 -2.19 -10.49 8.79
C PHE A 28 -3.08 -10.12 7.60
N LYS A 29 -4.39 -10.07 7.81
CA LYS A 29 -5.38 -9.64 6.80
C LYS A 29 -5.77 -8.17 7.00
N GLY A 30 -4.83 -7.26 6.71
CA GLY A 30 -5.00 -5.82 6.95
C GLY A 30 -6.16 -5.21 6.15
N ASP A 31 -6.36 -5.66 4.93
CA ASP A 31 -7.45 -5.30 4.03
C ASP A 31 -8.83 -5.70 4.58
N GLU A 32 -8.98 -6.93 5.10
CA GLU A 32 -10.21 -7.38 5.77
C GLU A 32 -10.49 -6.56 7.02
N LYS A 33 -9.45 -6.29 7.82
CA LYS A 33 -9.59 -5.45 9.03
C LYS A 33 -10.10 -4.06 8.65
N LEU A 34 -9.49 -3.43 7.64
CA LEU A 34 -9.87 -2.10 7.17
C LEU A 34 -11.29 -2.09 6.60
N LYS A 35 -11.65 -3.09 5.80
CA LYS A 35 -13.01 -3.27 5.26
C LYS A 35 -14.03 -3.31 6.39
N ASN A 36 -13.78 -4.11 7.41
CA ASN A 36 -14.72 -4.35 8.51
C ASN A 36 -14.84 -3.16 9.49
N MET A 37 -14.01 -2.12 9.37
CA MET A 37 -14.20 -0.86 10.12
C MET A 37 -15.42 -0.08 9.63
N PHE A 38 -15.89 -0.31 8.41
CA PHE A 38 -17.03 0.39 7.83
C PHE A 38 -18.31 -0.42 8.01
N THR A 39 -19.38 0.21 8.51
CA THR A 39 -20.72 -0.40 8.58
C THR A 39 -21.41 -0.43 7.20
N SER A 40 -21.11 0.55 6.34
CA SER A 40 -21.71 0.68 5.01
C SER A 40 -21.21 -0.42 4.06
N PRO A 41 -22.09 -1.29 3.50
CA PRO A 41 -21.69 -2.29 2.50
C PRO A 41 -21.07 -1.66 1.25
N THR A 42 -21.49 -0.44 0.90
CA THR A 42 -20.95 0.31 -0.23
C THR A 42 -19.49 0.70 0.03
N PHE A 43 -19.17 1.20 1.23
CA PHE A 43 -17.79 1.56 1.57
C PHE A 43 -16.90 0.33 1.72
N GLN A 44 -17.44 -0.77 2.28
CA GLN A 44 -16.73 -2.05 2.29
C GLN A 44 -16.31 -2.49 0.88
N LYS A 45 -17.20 -2.36 -0.12
CA LYS A 45 -16.88 -2.66 -1.53
C LYS A 45 -15.83 -1.73 -2.12
N PHE A 46 -15.81 -0.45 -1.72
CA PHE A 46 -14.79 0.51 -2.16
C PHE A 46 -13.40 0.26 -1.54
N ILE A 47 -13.35 -0.30 -0.32
CA ILE A 47 -12.08 -0.70 0.32
C ILE A 47 -11.56 -2.01 -0.24
N LYS A 48 -12.43 -3.01 -0.40
CA LYS A 48 -12.07 -4.33 -0.91
C LYS A 48 -13.11 -4.82 -1.90
N GLY A 49 -12.80 -4.69 -3.18
CA GLY A 49 -13.56 -5.24 -4.28
C GLY A 49 -13.22 -6.72 -4.54
N PRO A 50 -14.06 -7.44 -5.31
CA PRO A 50 -13.86 -8.86 -5.61
C PRO A 50 -12.60 -9.15 -6.44
N THR A 51 -12.09 -8.16 -7.20
CA THR A 51 -10.94 -8.30 -8.11
C THR A 51 -9.72 -7.50 -7.66
N THR A 52 -9.83 -6.69 -6.61
CA THR A 52 -8.74 -5.80 -6.17
C THR A 52 -7.72 -6.57 -5.35
N THR A 53 -6.46 -6.54 -5.80
CA THR A 53 -5.34 -7.18 -5.11
C THR A 53 -4.91 -6.40 -3.86
N GLN A 54 -5.19 -5.09 -3.84
CA GLN A 54 -4.88 -4.16 -2.75
C GLN A 54 -6.00 -3.12 -2.61
N VAL A 55 -6.03 -2.41 -1.48
CA VAL A 55 -7.00 -1.33 -1.25
C VAL A 55 -6.71 -0.17 -2.22
N PRO A 56 -7.70 0.29 -3.01
CA PRO A 56 -7.48 1.30 -4.04
C PRO A 56 -7.37 2.71 -3.41
N LEU A 57 -6.15 3.14 -3.15
CA LEU A 57 -5.83 4.42 -2.52
C LEU A 57 -5.03 5.31 -3.46
N TYR A 58 -5.58 6.49 -3.79
CA TYR A 58 -4.87 7.54 -4.51
C TYR A 58 -3.71 8.05 -3.66
N ARG A 59 -2.53 8.14 -4.28
CA ARG A 59 -1.25 8.42 -3.58
C ARG A 59 -1.03 7.52 -2.36
N GLN A 60 -1.67 6.35 -2.31
CA GLN A 60 -1.66 5.46 -1.16
C GLN A 60 -2.21 6.08 0.16
N ILE A 61 -3.05 7.13 0.05
CA ILE A 61 -3.61 7.88 1.19
C ILE A 61 -5.14 8.01 1.07
N ILE A 62 -5.66 8.49 -0.07
CA ILE A 62 -7.06 8.89 -0.22
C ILE A 62 -7.88 7.80 -0.90
N GLN A 63 -9.08 7.50 -0.36
CA GLN A 63 -10.06 6.68 -1.07
C GLN A 63 -10.96 7.61 -1.93
N PRO A 64 -10.93 7.53 -3.27
CA PRO A 64 -11.62 8.48 -4.15
C PRO A 64 -13.15 8.60 -4.00
N ARG A 65 -13.83 7.52 -3.60
CA ARG A 65 -15.29 7.37 -3.49
C ARG A 65 -15.83 7.46 -2.08
N ILE A 66 -14.98 7.50 -1.05
CA ILE A 66 -15.41 7.70 0.34
C ILE A 66 -15.05 9.14 0.74
N PRO A 67 -16.05 10.04 0.85
CA PRO A 67 -15.79 11.43 1.20
C PRO A 67 -15.12 11.56 2.57
N SER A 68 -14.19 12.52 2.69
CA SER A 68 -13.52 12.86 3.97
C SER A 68 -12.79 11.70 4.65
N LEU A 69 -12.31 10.72 3.88
CA LEU A 69 -11.53 9.60 4.37
C LEU A 69 -10.08 9.65 3.85
N ALA A 70 -9.14 9.66 4.77
CA ALA A 70 -7.73 9.40 4.52
C ALA A 70 -7.27 8.20 5.34
N ILE A 71 -6.48 7.31 4.73
CA ILE A 71 -5.92 6.11 5.35
C ILE A 71 -4.41 6.24 5.29
N VAL A 72 -3.77 6.41 6.45
CA VAL A 72 -2.32 6.51 6.57
C VAL A 72 -1.79 5.24 7.25
N GLY A 73 -0.66 4.72 6.76
CA GLY A 73 0.03 3.56 7.36
C GLY A 73 -0.50 2.19 6.93
N TYR A 74 -1.50 2.13 6.04
CA TYR A 74 -1.89 0.87 5.39
C TYR A 74 -0.85 0.32 4.40
N PRO A 75 -0.31 1.14 3.47
CA PRO A 75 0.67 0.66 2.51
C PRO A 75 2.05 0.52 3.18
N GLU A 76 2.56 -0.71 3.21
CA GLU A 76 3.89 -1.00 3.71
C GLU A 76 4.97 -0.44 2.77
N THR A 77 6.01 0.15 3.35
CA THR A 77 7.22 0.56 2.65
C THR A 77 8.44 -0.06 3.32
N LEU A 78 9.62 0.13 2.74
CA LEU A 78 10.89 -0.27 3.35
C LEU A 78 11.11 0.36 4.73
N SER A 79 10.58 1.57 4.95
CA SER A 79 10.61 2.29 6.23
C SER A 79 9.24 2.94 6.46
N ASN A 80 8.41 2.29 7.27
CA ASN A 80 7.05 2.76 7.56
C ASN A 80 7.03 4.12 8.29
N LEU A 81 8.09 4.45 9.05
CA LEU A 81 8.18 5.74 9.74
C LEU A 81 8.30 6.88 8.73
N GLN A 82 9.32 6.84 7.87
CA GLN A 82 9.54 7.86 6.83
C GLN A 82 8.36 7.94 5.86
N GLY A 83 7.84 6.77 5.46
CA GLY A 83 6.67 6.71 4.58
C GLY A 83 5.41 7.28 5.23
N SER A 84 5.24 7.17 6.55
CA SER A 84 4.07 7.77 7.23
C SER A 84 4.27 9.27 7.41
N GLU A 85 5.49 9.72 7.69
CA GLU A 85 5.82 11.13 7.87
C GLU A 85 5.47 11.97 6.62
N ILE A 86 6.00 11.60 5.45
CA ILE A 86 5.72 12.33 4.20
C ILE A 86 4.23 12.30 3.82
N ARG A 87 3.54 11.18 4.10
CA ARG A 87 2.10 11.06 3.83
C ARG A 87 1.28 11.94 4.76
N CYS A 88 1.66 12.05 6.02
CA CYS A 88 1.04 13.00 6.96
C CYS A 88 1.26 14.44 6.51
N GLN A 89 2.48 14.80 6.07
CA GLN A 89 2.75 16.13 5.52
C GLN A 89 1.89 16.42 4.30
N TRP A 90 1.85 15.50 3.32
CA TRP A 90 1.02 15.63 2.13
C TRP A 90 -0.47 15.77 2.49
N LEU A 91 -0.95 15.00 3.46
CA LEU A 91 -2.33 15.11 3.95
C LEU A 91 -2.59 16.45 4.62
N THR A 92 -1.64 16.99 5.40
CA THR A 92 -1.75 18.34 5.98
C THR A 92 -1.87 19.40 4.89
N HIS A 93 -1.04 19.32 3.85
CA HIS A 93 -1.12 20.21 2.69
C HIS A 93 -2.48 20.14 1.97
N LEU A 94 -3.03 18.93 1.81
CA LEU A 94 -4.38 18.75 1.27
C LEU A 94 -5.45 19.39 2.17
N LEU A 95 -5.39 19.16 3.49
CA LEU A 95 -6.35 19.71 4.45
C LEU A 95 -6.26 21.24 4.54
N CYS A 96 -5.07 21.81 4.38
CA CYS A 96 -4.82 23.24 4.29
C CYS A 96 -5.14 23.83 2.90
N GLN A 97 -5.63 23.01 1.96
CA GLN A 97 -6.00 23.42 0.60
C GLN A 97 -4.83 24.07 -0.17
N THR A 98 -3.60 23.63 0.08
CA THR A 98 -2.43 24.14 -0.68
C THR A 98 -2.37 23.54 -2.09
N PHE A 99 -3.07 22.44 -2.33
CA PHE A 99 -3.32 21.85 -3.64
C PHE A 99 -4.70 21.17 -3.64
N GLU A 100 -5.21 20.85 -4.84
CA GLU A 100 -6.49 20.17 -5.01
C GLU A 100 -6.30 18.74 -5.54
N LEU A 101 -7.20 17.84 -5.14
CA LEU A 101 -7.24 16.51 -5.72
C LEU A 101 -7.77 16.56 -7.15
N PRO A 102 -7.26 15.73 -8.06
CA PRO A 102 -7.86 15.59 -9.37
C PRO A 102 -9.23 14.92 -9.27
N SER A 103 -9.97 14.87 -10.38
CA SER A 103 -11.27 14.19 -10.43
C SER A 103 -11.18 12.72 -9.97
N ILE A 104 -12.28 12.18 -9.42
CA ILE A 104 -12.38 10.77 -9.00
C ILE A 104 -11.90 9.83 -10.11
N ARG A 105 -12.31 10.08 -11.36
CA ARG A 105 -11.92 9.27 -12.52
C ARG A 105 -10.42 9.31 -12.78
N ALA A 106 -9.78 10.46 -12.61
CA ALA A 106 -8.33 10.60 -12.76
C ALA A 106 -7.58 9.86 -11.65
N MET A 107 -8.05 9.98 -10.40
CA MET A 107 -7.51 9.22 -9.27
C MET A 107 -7.60 7.70 -9.49
N GLU A 108 -8.76 7.20 -9.95
CA GLU A 108 -8.98 5.78 -10.25
C GLU A 108 -8.06 5.27 -11.36
N ASN A 109 -7.87 6.06 -12.43
CA ASN A 109 -6.97 5.71 -13.52
C ASN A 109 -5.50 5.61 -13.03
N GLU A 110 -5.04 6.55 -12.20
CA GLU A 110 -3.70 6.48 -11.63
C GLU A 110 -3.51 5.27 -10.70
N ILE A 111 -4.52 4.92 -9.89
CA ILE A 111 -4.50 3.73 -9.04
C ILE A 111 -4.35 2.47 -9.91
N GLU A 112 -5.13 2.36 -11.00
CA GLU A 112 -5.06 1.24 -11.92
C GLU A 112 -3.70 1.14 -12.63
N GLN A 113 -3.16 2.28 -13.10
CA GLN A 113 -1.83 2.33 -13.70
C GLN A 113 -0.74 1.88 -12.72
N TRP A 114 -0.82 2.34 -11.47
CA TRP A 114 0.09 1.93 -10.41
C TRP A 114 -0.02 0.45 -10.10
N GLU A 115 -1.24 -0.09 -9.97
CA GLU A 115 -1.46 -1.51 -9.72
C GLU A 115 -0.90 -2.37 -10.87
N ASN A 116 -1.14 -1.96 -12.12
CA ASN A 116 -0.61 -2.64 -13.30
C ASN A 116 0.91 -2.56 -13.38
N TYR A 117 1.51 -1.42 -13.01
CA TYR A 117 2.97 -1.28 -12.90
C TYR A 117 3.52 -2.23 -11.84
N MET A 118 2.96 -2.23 -10.63
CA MET A 118 3.40 -3.11 -9.54
C MET A 118 3.26 -4.59 -9.88
N LYS A 119 2.17 -5.00 -10.56
CA LYS A 119 1.97 -6.38 -11.03
C LYS A 119 3.04 -6.86 -12.02
N ARG A 120 3.68 -5.97 -12.79
CA ARG A 120 4.77 -6.34 -13.71
C ARG A 120 6.06 -6.69 -12.97
N TYR A 121 6.31 -6.06 -11.83
CA TYR A 121 7.57 -6.22 -11.08
C TYR A 121 7.44 -7.11 -9.84
N ALA A 122 6.24 -7.29 -9.31
CA ALA A 122 5.97 -8.20 -8.20
C ALA A 122 5.72 -9.63 -8.71
N SER A 123 6.51 -10.60 -8.24
CA SER A 123 6.07 -12.00 -8.28
C SER A 123 4.79 -12.14 -7.46
N LYS A 124 3.96 -13.15 -7.76
CA LYS A 124 2.58 -13.39 -7.25
C LYS A 124 2.35 -13.22 -5.73
N SER A 125 3.38 -13.01 -4.91
CA SER A 125 3.27 -12.83 -3.46
C SER A 125 4.12 -11.70 -2.86
N TYR A 126 4.80 -10.87 -3.64
CA TYR A 126 5.75 -9.88 -3.07
C TYR A 126 5.30 -8.43 -3.24
N SER A 127 4.54 -7.96 -2.25
CA SER A 127 4.16 -6.56 -2.00
C SER A 127 5.33 -5.74 -1.43
N ARG A 128 6.54 -5.82 -1.99
CA ARG A 128 7.64 -4.95 -1.54
C ARG A 128 8.09 -4.05 -2.68
N SER A 129 7.85 -2.76 -2.52
CA SER A 129 8.46 -1.71 -3.33
C SER A 129 9.98 -1.74 -3.14
N CYS A 130 10.75 -1.76 -4.23
CA CYS A 130 12.19 -1.50 -4.15
C CYS A 130 12.44 -0.03 -3.75
N ILE A 131 13.67 0.30 -3.31
CA ILE A 131 14.04 1.66 -2.87
C ILE A 131 13.74 2.71 -3.95
N ALA A 132 13.97 2.38 -5.23
CA ALA A 132 13.73 3.28 -6.35
C ALA A 132 12.25 3.68 -6.48
N ILE A 133 11.33 2.73 -6.22
CA ILE A 133 9.88 2.98 -6.23
C ILE A 133 9.49 3.93 -5.09
N LEU A 134 10.15 3.81 -3.92
CA LEU A 134 9.92 4.70 -2.78
C LEU A 134 10.39 6.14 -3.07
N ILE A 135 11.56 6.31 -3.68
CA ILE A 135 12.08 7.64 -4.06
C ILE A 135 11.13 8.30 -5.06
N TRP A 136 10.77 7.61 -6.14
CA TRP A 136 9.85 8.14 -7.14
C TRP A 136 8.49 8.49 -6.54
N TYR A 137 7.97 7.66 -5.63
CA TYR A 137 6.71 7.93 -4.94
C TYR A 137 6.80 9.18 -4.07
N ASN A 138 7.87 9.33 -3.28
CA ASN A 138 8.07 10.52 -2.46
C ASN A 138 8.19 11.78 -3.33
N ASP A 139 8.87 11.70 -4.47
CA ASP A 139 8.95 12.82 -5.42
C ASP A 139 7.57 13.23 -5.96
N GLN A 140 6.63 12.29 -6.14
CA GLN A 140 5.26 12.63 -6.52
C GLN A 140 4.56 13.42 -5.41
N LEU A 141 4.68 12.99 -4.15
CA LEU A 141 4.10 13.72 -3.02
C LEU A 141 4.73 15.13 -2.89
N CYS A 142 6.04 15.23 -3.05
CA CYS A 142 6.74 16.52 -3.06
C CYS A 142 6.26 17.43 -4.21
N ARG A 143 6.03 16.88 -5.41
CA ARG A 143 5.44 17.64 -6.53
C ARG A 143 4.06 18.16 -6.21
N ASP A 144 3.19 17.31 -5.67
CA ASP A 144 1.82 17.70 -5.30
C ASP A 144 1.82 18.82 -4.24
N MET A 145 2.74 18.77 -3.26
CA MET A 145 2.91 19.80 -2.23
C MET A 145 3.61 21.08 -2.73
N GLY A 146 4.10 21.11 -3.97
CA GLY A 146 4.86 22.23 -4.51
C GLY A 146 6.29 22.36 -3.97
N CYS A 147 6.85 21.29 -3.39
CA CYS A 147 8.22 21.28 -2.91
C CYS A 147 9.23 21.32 -4.07
N GLU A 148 10.39 21.96 -3.86
CA GLU A 148 11.51 21.84 -4.79
C GLU A 148 11.97 20.38 -4.84
N THR A 149 11.76 19.71 -5.96
CA THR A 149 12.12 18.29 -6.16
C THR A 149 13.54 18.09 -6.66
N ARG A 150 14.24 19.16 -7.04
CA ARG A 150 15.63 19.10 -7.49
C ARG A 150 16.56 19.26 -6.30
N ARG A 151 17.55 18.39 -6.20
CA ARG A 151 18.57 18.45 -5.13
C ARG A 151 19.44 19.70 -5.28
N LYS A 152 19.73 20.09 -6.52
CA LYS A 152 20.61 21.21 -6.87
C LYS A 152 19.90 22.21 -7.78
N LYS A 153 20.32 23.47 -7.67
CA LYS A 153 19.84 24.54 -8.56
C LYS A 153 20.58 24.46 -9.90
N GLY A 154 19.83 24.24 -10.98
CA GLY A 154 20.34 24.21 -12.34
C GLY A 154 20.41 22.80 -12.94
N ILE A 155 20.07 22.69 -14.24
CA ILE A 155 20.00 21.40 -14.96
C ILE A 155 21.35 20.69 -14.99
N PHE A 156 22.44 21.45 -15.16
CA PHE A 156 23.78 20.87 -15.21
C PHE A 156 24.30 20.42 -13.84
N ALA A 157 23.80 21.02 -12.77
CA ALA A 157 24.29 20.74 -11.43
C ALA A 157 23.91 19.31 -10.95
N GLU A 158 22.82 18.76 -11.49
CA GLU A 158 22.34 17.41 -11.18
C GLU A 158 23.18 16.28 -11.80
N PHE A 159 24.04 16.57 -12.78
CA PHE A 159 24.95 15.56 -13.36
C PHE A 159 26.20 15.32 -12.51
N PHE A 160 26.43 16.14 -11.48
CA PHE A 160 27.60 16.12 -10.60
C PHE A 160 27.15 16.20 -9.13
#